data_AF-A0A923CAE0-F1
#
_entry.id   AF-A0A923CAE0-F1
#
_cell.length_a   1.000
_cell.length_b   1.000
_cell.length_c   1.000
_cell.angle_alpha   90.00
_cell.angle_beta   90.00
_cell.angle_gamma   90.00
#
_symmetry.space_group_name_H-M   'P 1'
#
loop_
_entity.id
_entity.type
_entity.pdbx_description
1 polymer ?
#
loop_
_entity_poly.entity_id
_entity_poly.type
_entity_poly.pdbx_seq_one_letter_code
_entity_poly.pdbx_strand_id
1 'polypeptide(L)'
;MIAYLVLVHRYPAQFKRMFKSIYDPANHYLIHVDKNSGPELEADIRRYLRGFPNSAILTSHHARWGGYSLVDAELRGMAQLLEMGADWEFFVNLSGQDYPLKSQDEIATFLKRNRGKEFIKVLDQRKARPETMTRVSRYVVEFEKRIVRTPFPRAFMAGVSPYIGNQWMIVSRRFCEFVCHDPEAERYKAFYRNTFIADEGFFQTVMMNTAEHGEVVSDDLRMIDWVPDGDIKLRPRTYLASDAPELLASPCLFARKFDATVDDAVLGLLDERLRADERSPSPARRPSPVPVHVSVPVSQAAFLAS
;
A
#
# COMPACT_ATOMS: atom_id res chain seq x y z
N MET A 1 -7.98 -10.57 -12.95
CA MET A 1 -6.58 -10.92 -12.59
C MET A 1 -5.93 -9.74 -11.90
N ILE A 2 -4.85 -9.95 -11.15
CA ILE A 2 -4.26 -8.95 -10.24
C ILE A 2 -2.83 -8.61 -10.68
N ALA A 3 -2.48 -7.33 -10.61
CA ALA A 3 -1.14 -6.80 -10.77
C ALA A 3 -0.59 -6.35 -9.42
N TYR A 4 0.47 -7.00 -8.94
CA TYR A 4 1.13 -6.67 -7.68
C TYR A 4 2.37 -5.82 -7.93
N LEU A 5 2.46 -4.68 -7.26
CA LEU A 5 3.72 -3.95 -7.06
C LEU A 5 4.24 -4.27 -5.65
N VAL A 6 5.44 -4.83 -5.53
CA VAL A 6 6.06 -5.10 -4.24
C VAL A 6 7.28 -4.19 -4.03
N LEU A 7 7.21 -3.32 -3.03
CA LEU A 7 8.26 -2.38 -2.62
C LEU A 7 9.16 -3.03 -1.56
N VAL A 8 10.38 -3.41 -1.94
CA VAL A 8 11.30 -4.16 -1.10
C VAL A 8 12.53 -3.31 -0.76
N HIS A 9 12.88 -3.25 0.53
CA HIS A 9 14.11 -2.57 0.97
C HIS A 9 14.97 -3.41 1.93
N ARG A 10 14.50 -4.60 2.36
CA ARG A 10 15.22 -5.52 3.25
C ARG A 10 14.54 -6.89 3.32
N TYR A 11 15.16 -7.82 4.04
CA TYR A 11 14.65 -9.16 4.38
C TYR A 11 14.30 -10.02 3.15
N PRO A 12 15.29 -10.38 2.31
CA PRO A 12 15.05 -11.14 1.08
C PRO A 12 14.37 -12.49 1.33
N ALA A 13 14.70 -13.18 2.43
CA ALA A 13 14.06 -14.45 2.78
C ALA A 13 12.56 -14.28 3.06
N GLN A 14 12.18 -13.25 3.83
CA GLN A 14 10.79 -12.93 4.11
C GLN A 14 10.04 -12.50 2.84
N PHE A 15 10.65 -11.67 1.99
CA PHE A 15 10.08 -11.32 0.69
C PHE A 15 9.82 -12.59 -0.15
N LYS A 16 10.80 -13.48 -0.28
CA LYS A 16 10.66 -14.73 -1.06
C LYS A 16 9.54 -15.61 -0.51
N ARG A 17 9.41 -15.68 0.82
CA ARG A 17 8.35 -16.42 1.51
C ARG A 17 6.97 -15.83 1.19
N MET A 18 6.79 -14.52 1.40
CA MET A 18 5.54 -13.82 1.07
C MET A 18 5.20 -13.94 -0.43
N PHE A 19 6.20 -13.76 -1.31
CA PHE A 19 6.03 -13.86 -2.75
C PHE A 19 5.46 -15.22 -3.15
N LYS A 20 5.94 -16.33 -2.56
CA LYS A 20 5.35 -17.67 -2.79
C LYS A 20 3.89 -17.72 -2.38
N SER A 21 3.55 -17.15 -1.23
CA SER A 21 2.18 -17.17 -0.69
C SER A 21 1.20 -16.29 -1.48
N ILE A 22 1.69 -15.35 -2.29
CA ILE A 22 0.85 -14.57 -3.21
C ILE A 22 0.98 -14.98 -4.67
N TYR A 23 1.83 -15.96 -5.00
CA TYR A 23 2.12 -16.30 -6.39
C TYR A 23 0.97 -17.10 -7.03
N ASP A 24 0.53 -16.63 -8.18
CA ASP A 24 -0.41 -17.29 -9.08
C ASP A 24 0.02 -17.01 -10.53
N PRO A 25 0.08 -18.00 -11.43
CA PRO A 25 0.50 -17.82 -12.82
C PRO A 25 -0.41 -16.88 -13.63
N ALA A 26 -1.64 -16.61 -13.19
CA ALA A 26 -2.58 -15.70 -13.86
C ALA A 26 -2.39 -14.23 -13.46
N ASN A 27 -1.58 -13.93 -12.45
CA ASN A 27 -1.32 -12.57 -11.98
C ASN A 27 -0.04 -11.99 -12.59
N HIS A 28 0.20 -10.70 -12.37
CA HIS A 28 1.45 -10.01 -12.75
C HIS A 28 2.17 -9.49 -11.52
N TYR A 29 3.49 -9.60 -11.48
CA TYR A 29 4.29 -9.20 -10.34
C TYR A 29 5.44 -8.29 -10.74
N LEU A 30 5.45 -7.07 -10.24
CA LEU A 30 6.54 -6.13 -10.44
C LEU A 30 7.17 -5.80 -9.10
N ILE A 31 8.47 -6.00 -9.00
CA ILE A 31 9.21 -5.82 -7.75
C ILE A 31 10.11 -4.60 -7.91
N HIS A 32 9.90 -3.62 -7.04
CA HIS A 32 10.84 -2.52 -6.85
C HIS A 32 11.77 -2.86 -5.69
N VAL A 33 13.07 -2.74 -5.91
CA VAL A 33 14.07 -2.82 -4.85
C VAL A 33 14.62 -1.41 -4.63
N ASP A 34 14.53 -0.90 -3.41
CA ASP A 34 15.08 0.43 -3.10
C ASP A 34 16.58 0.42 -3.36
N LYS A 35 17.04 1.40 -4.15
CA LYS A 35 18.45 1.59 -4.48
C LYS A 35 19.34 1.73 -3.23
N ASN A 36 18.78 2.21 -2.11
CA ASN A 36 19.50 2.31 -0.83
C ASN A 36 19.82 0.95 -0.21
N SER A 37 19.16 -0.13 -0.63
CA SER A 37 19.34 -1.47 -0.08
C SER A 37 20.56 -2.21 -0.61
N GLY A 38 21.28 -1.61 -1.56
CA GLY A 38 22.48 -2.17 -2.16
C GLY A 38 22.18 -3.15 -3.31
N PRO A 39 23.16 -3.32 -4.23
CA PRO A 39 23.01 -4.17 -5.40
C PRO A 39 22.85 -5.66 -5.07
N GLU A 40 23.33 -6.11 -3.91
CA GLU A 40 23.27 -7.51 -3.48
C GLU A 40 21.82 -7.97 -3.25
N LEU A 41 20.99 -7.11 -2.65
CA LEU A 41 19.57 -7.42 -2.42
C LEU A 41 18.83 -7.56 -3.76
N GLU A 42 19.06 -6.63 -4.68
CA GLU A 42 18.44 -6.68 -6.01
C GLU A 42 18.90 -7.91 -6.79
N ALA A 43 20.19 -8.22 -6.78
CA ALA A 43 20.73 -9.40 -7.46
C ALA A 43 20.14 -10.71 -6.92
N ASP A 44 19.96 -10.82 -5.61
CA ASP A 44 19.35 -11.99 -4.98
C ASP A 44 17.88 -12.16 -5.35
N ILE A 45 17.10 -11.07 -5.31
CA ILE A 45 15.69 -11.06 -5.75
C ILE A 45 15.59 -11.38 -7.24
N ARG A 46 16.43 -10.77 -8.08
CA ARG A 46 16.45 -11.01 -9.54
C ARG A 46 16.70 -12.46 -9.87
N ARG A 47 17.67 -13.08 -9.19
CA ARG A 47 17.98 -14.50 -9.37
C ARG A 47 16.79 -15.38 -8.98
N TYR A 48 16.11 -15.06 -7.89
CA TYR A 48 14.94 -15.79 -7.42
C TYR A 48 13.76 -15.70 -8.40
N LEU A 49 13.52 -14.51 -8.97
CA LEU A 49 12.40 -14.26 -9.89
C LEU A 49 12.54 -14.97 -11.25
N ARG A 50 13.73 -15.50 -11.61
CA ARG A 50 13.93 -16.28 -12.85
C ARG A 50 13.01 -17.50 -12.99
N GLY A 51 12.52 -18.04 -11.87
CA GLY A 51 11.57 -19.15 -11.86
C GLY A 51 10.12 -18.76 -12.13
N PHE A 52 9.81 -17.46 -12.28
CA PHE A 52 8.45 -16.93 -12.30
C PHE A 52 8.26 -16.02 -13.53
N PRO A 53 7.75 -16.56 -14.66
CA PRO A 53 7.76 -15.87 -15.96
C PRO A 53 6.86 -14.63 -16.01
N ASN A 54 5.85 -14.55 -15.14
CA ASN A 54 4.94 -13.42 -14.95
C ASN A 54 5.44 -12.41 -13.90
N SER A 55 6.76 -12.37 -13.68
CA SER A 55 7.39 -11.43 -12.74
C SER A 55 8.54 -10.65 -13.38
N ALA A 56 8.72 -9.40 -12.93
CA ALA A 56 9.79 -8.52 -13.37
C ALA A 56 10.34 -7.66 -12.22
N ILE A 57 11.52 -7.08 -12.45
CA ILE A 57 12.10 -6.06 -11.57
C ILE A 57 11.96 -4.69 -12.22
N LEU A 58 11.38 -3.74 -11.49
CA LEU A 58 11.35 -2.35 -11.87
C LEU A 58 12.75 -1.74 -11.67
N THR A 59 13.16 -0.84 -12.57
CA THR A 59 14.44 -0.13 -12.44
C THR A 59 14.55 0.58 -11.08
N SER A 60 15.54 0.19 -10.30
CA SER A 60 15.75 0.63 -8.92
C SER A 60 16.08 2.12 -8.81
N HIS A 61 15.26 2.85 -8.08
CA HIS A 61 15.48 4.24 -7.68
C HIS A 61 15.38 4.35 -6.15
N HIS A 62 15.95 5.42 -5.58
CA HIS A 62 15.82 5.70 -4.16
C HIS A 62 14.33 5.92 -3.84
N ALA A 63 13.82 5.24 -2.81
CA ALA A 63 12.42 5.36 -2.38
C ALA A 63 12.38 5.66 -0.88
N ARG A 64 12.41 6.95 -0.54
CA ARG A 64 12.60 7.41 0.83
C ARG A 64 11.27 7.58 1.55
N TRP A 65 11.18 7.02 2.76
CA TRP A 65 10.05 7.28 3.65
C TRP A 65 9.85 8.77 3.90
N GLY A 66 8.61 9.23 3.66
CA GLY A 66 8.20 10.62 3.76
C GLY A 66 8.53 11.51 2.55
N GLY A 67 9.19 10.97 1.52
CA GLY A 67 9.52 11.65 0.28
C GLY A 67 8.48 11.43 -0.82
N TYR A 68 8.57 12.21 -1.90
CA TYR A 68 7.78 11.97 -3.11
C TYR A 68 8.30 10.77 -3.89
N SER A 69 9.56 10.38 -3.68
CA SER A 69 10.13 9.22 -4.37
C SER A 69 9.38 7.89 -4.15
N LEU A 70 8.62 7.76 -3.05
CA LEU A 70 7.69 6.62 -2.87
C LEU A 70 6.52 6.69 -3.85
N VAL A 71 5.91 7.87 -4.03
CA VAL A 71 4.86 8.10 -5.04
C VAL A 71 5.42 7.87 -6.44
N ASP A 72 6.65 8.31 -6.72
CA ASP A 72 7.33 8.04 -8.01
C ASP A 72 7.50 6.54 -8.27
N ALA A 73 7.95 5.78 -7.25
CA ALA A 73 8.09 4.33 -7.36
C ALA A 73 6.75 3.64 -7.66
N GLU A 74 5.66 4.10 -7.04
CA GLU A 74 4.32 3.57 -7.26
C GLU A 74 3.78 3.94 -8.66
N LEU A 75 3.93 5.19 -9.10
CA LEU A 75 3.51 5.62 -10.44
C LEU A 75 4.26 4.89 -11.56
N ARG A 76 5.57 4.67 -11.38
CA ARG A 76 6.37 3.90 -12.33
C ARG A 76 6.03 2.42 -12.30
N GLY A 77 5.73 1.88 -11.11
CA GLY A 77 5.25 0.53 -10.97
C GLY A 77 3.92 0.32 -11.70
N MET A 78 2.97 1.24 -11.53
CA MET A 78 1.70 1.24 -12.27
C MET A 78 1.93 1.30 -13.78
N ALA A 79 2.74 2.25 -14.26
CA ALA A 79 3.04 2.40 -15.68
C ALA A 79 3.66 1.12 -16.29
N GLN A 80 4.66 0.54 -15.62
CA GLN A 80 5.30 -0.69 -16.08
C GLN A 80 4.34 -1.89 -16.06
N LEU A 81 3.47 -2.01 -15.05
CA LEU A 81 2.45 -3.06 -15.00
C LEU A 81 1.40 -2.91 -16.11
N LEU A 82 1.05 -1.67 -16.49
CA LEU A 82 0.16 -1.41 -17.63
C LEU A 82 0.74 -1.92 -18.95
N GLU A 83 2.06 -1.90 -19.09
CA GLU A 83 2.81 -2.43 -20.24
C GLU A 83 3.01 -3.95 -20.19
N MET A 84 3.14 -4.55 -19.00
CA MET A 84 3.40 -5.99 -18.83
C MET A 84 2.24 -6.88 -19.24
N GLY A 85 1.00 -6.38 -19.17
CA GLY A 85 -0.19 -7.13 -19.54
C GLY A 85 -1.43 -6.24 -19.59
N ALA A 86 -2.36 -6.58 -20.48
CA ALA A 86 -3.62 -5.85 -20.69
C ALA A 86 -4.81 -6.48 -19.96
N ASP A 87 -4.57 -7.56 -19.23
CA ASP A 87 -5.57 -8.54 -18.78
C ASP A 87 -5.83 -8.52 -17.26
N TRP A 88 -5.03 -7.76 -16.51
CA TRP A 88 -5.29 -7.50 -15.10
C TRP A 88 -6.26 -6.34 -14.89
N GLU A 89 -6.99 -6.40 -13.78
CA GLU A 89 -8.09 -5.46 -13.48
C GLU A 89 -7.84 -4.65 -12.21
N PHE A 90 -7.05 -5.21 -11.29
CA PHE A 90 -6.73 -4.63 -10.00
C PHE A 90 -5.23 -4.51 -9.84
N PHE A 91 -4.78 -3.33 -9.42
CA PHE A 91 -3.45 -3.07 -8.91
C PHE A 91 -3.45 -3.18 -7.39
N VAL A 92 -2.44 -3.84 -6.82
CA VAL A 92 -2.22 -3.95 -5.37
C VAL A 92 -0.77 -3.60 -5.06
N ASN A 93 -0.52 -2.62 -4.20
CA ASN A 93 0.83 -2.35 -3.69
C ASN A 93 1.09 -3.09 -2.38
N LEU A 94 2.24 -3.71 -2.25
CA LEU A 94 2.70 -4.35 -1.01
C LEU A 94 4.12 -3.88 -0.73
N SER A 95 4.57 -4.08 0.49
CA SER A 95 5.99 -4.06 0.83
C SER A 95 6.50 -5.48 1.10
N GLY A 96 7.82 -5.63 1.22
CA GLY A 96 8.42 -6.88 1.72
C GLY A 96 8.05 -7.25 3.17
N GLN A 97 7.28 -6.41 3.88
CA GLN A 97 6.82 -6.65 5.25
C GLN A 97 5.31 -6.81 5.40
N ASP A 98 4.57 -6.87 4.29
CA ASP A 98 3.18 -7.33 4.29
C ASP A 98 3.13 -8.85 4.23
N TYR A 99 1.98 -9.41 4.59
CA TYR A 99 1.67 -10.83 4.35
C TYR A 99 0.20 -11.00 3.99
N PRO A 100 -0.15 -11.93 3.07
CA PRO A 100 -1.54 -12.27 2.82
C PRO A 100 -2.17 -12.95 4.04
N LEU A 101 -3.43 -12.62 4.31
CA LEU A 101 -4.29 -13.30 5.29
C LEU A 101 -5.35 -14.19 4.62
N LYS A 102 -5.38 -14.19 3.29
CA LYS A 102 -6.32 -14.93 2.43
C LYS A 102 -5.55 -15.54 1.27
N SER A 103 -6.02 -16.70 0.80
CA SER A 103 -5.49 -17.36 -0.39
C SER A 103 -5.69 -16.50 -1.65
N GLN A 104 -4.93 -16.78 -2.72
CA GLN A 104 -5.09 -16.07 -3.99
C GLN A 104 -6.51 -16.23 -4.57
N ASP A 105 -7.11 -17.39 -4.43
CA ASP A 105 -8.50 -17.65 -4.85
C ASP A 105 -9.51 -16.78 -4.09
N GLU A 106 -9.35 -16.65 -2.77
CA GLU A 106 -10.20 -15.79 -1.94
C GLU A 106 -10.03 -14.31 -2.30
N ILE A 107 -8.79 -13.85 -2.48
CA ILE A 107 -8.48 -12.48 -2.88
C ILE A 107 -9.09 -12.19 -4.25
N ALA A 108 -8.85 -13.05 -5.24
CA ALA A 108 -9.39 -12.90 -6.59
C ALA A 108 -10.93 -12.92 -6.59
N THR A 109 -11.54 -13.81 -5.81
CA THR A 109 -13.00 -13.88 -5.65
C THR A 109 -13.56 -12.62 -5.02
N PHE A 110 -12.94 -12.11 -3.96
CA PHE A 110 -13.34 -10.88 -3.30
C PHE A 110 -13.27 -9.69 -4.26
N LEU A 111 -12.14 -9.51 -4.95
CA LEU A 111 -11.94 -8.39 -5.87
C LEU A 111 -12.89 -8.47 -7.06
N LYS A 112 -13.09 -9.67 -7.65
CA LYS A 112 -14.04 -9.86 -8.75
C LYS A 112 -15.48 -9.47 -8.37
N ARG A 113 -15.90 -9.76 -7.13
CA ARG A 113 -17.21 -9.35 -6.61
C ARG A 113 -17.32 -7.85 -6.34
N ASN A 114 -16.19 -7.16 -6.21
CA ASN A 114 -16.08 -5.73 -5.94
C ASN A 114 -15.46 -4.96 -7.11
N ARG A 115 -15.66 -5.44 -8.35
CA ARG A 115 -15.28 -4.69 -9.56
C ARG A 115 -15.91 -3.30 -9.56
N GLY A 116 -15.13 -2.32 -10.00
CA GLY A 116 -15.55 -0.91 -10.00
C GLY A 116 -15.44 -0.24 -8.63
N LYS A 117 -14.70 -0.83 -7.67
CA LYS A 117 -14.37 -0.19 -6.39
C LYS A 117 -12.87 0.07 -6.26
N GLU A 118 -12.54 1.16 -5.59
CA GLU A 118 -11.19 1.55 -5.19
C GLU A 118 -11.07 1.42 -3.67
N PHE A 119 -10.17 0.57 -3.19
CA PHE A 119 -9.95 0.33 -1.77
C PHE A 119 -8.73 1.12 -1.31
N ILE A 120 -8.96 2.26 -0.69
CA ILE A 120 -7.91 3.13 -0.16
C ILE A 120 -8.44 3.88 1.05
N LYS A 121 -7.69 3.93 2.16
CA LYS A 121 -8.09 4.78 3.28
C LYS A 121 -8.06 6.24 2.84
N VAL A 122 -9.17 6.94 3.08
CA VAL A 122 -9.33 8.33 2.67
C VAL A 122 -10.18 9.12 3.67
N LEU A 123 -9.67 10.30 4.03
CA LEU A 123 -10.27 11.26 4.93
C LEU A 123 -10.08 12.67 4.36
N ASP A 124 -11.08 13.53 4.52
CA ASP A 124 -10.93 14.98 4.27
C ASP A 124 -9.88 15.53 5.25
N GLN A 125 -8.71 15.92 4.72
CA GLN A 125 -7.54 16.23 5.55
C GLN A 125 -7.79 17.45 6.44
N ARG A 126 -8.51 18.47 5.93
CA ARG A 126 -8.77 19.70 6.69
C ARG A 126 -9.68 19.44 7.88
N LYS A 127 -10.67 18.54 7.71
CA LYS A 127 -11.66 18.26 8.75
C LYS A 127 -11.19 17.20 9.73
N ALA A 128 -10.64 16.09 9.22
CA ALA A 128 -10.33 14.93 10.03
C ALA A 128 -8.92 14.97 10.62
N ARG A 129 -7.96 15.59 9.93
CA ARG A 129 -6.53 15.59 10.29
C ARG A 129 -5.87 16.98 10.16
N PRO A 130 -6.45 18.05 10.73
CA PRO A 130 -5.95 19.42 10.56
C PRO A 130 -4.50 19.60 11.03
N GLU A 131 -4.03 18.81 11.99
CA GLU A 131 -2.65 18.82 12.50
C GLU A 131 -1.62 18.43 11.42
N THR A 132 -2.06 17.69 10.40
CA THR A 132 -1.20 17.29 9.27
C THR A 132 -1.15 18.32 8.14
N MET A 133 -1.92 19.42 8.20
CA MET A 133 -1.98 20.40 7.11
C MET A 133 -0.63 21.05 6.79
N THR A 134 0.29 21.06 7.76
CA THR A 134 1.68 21.51 7.54
C THR A 134 2.45 20.68 6.50
N ARG A 135 2.00 19.45 6.21
CA ARG A 135 2.57 18.58 5.17
C ARG A 135 2.36 19.14 3.76
N VAL A 136 1.21 19.76 3.52
CA VAL A 136 0.82 20.28 2.20
C VAL A 136 0.98 21.80 2.09
N SER A 137 0.96 22.54 3.21
CA SER A 137 1.11 24.00 3.25
C SER A 137 2.56 24.50 3.31
N ARG A 138 3.55 23.59 3.30
CA ARG A 138 4.98 23.92 3.24
C ARG A 138 5.66 23.10 2.13
N TYR A 139 6.72 23.63 1.56
CA TYR A 139 7.56 22.85 0.65
C TYR A 139 8.50 21.94 1.44
N VAL A 140 8.73 20.75 0.88
CA VAL A 140 9.89 19.93 1.21
C VAL A 140 10.79 19.73 0.00
N VAL A 141 12.08 19.65 0.26
CA VAL A 141 13.07 19.21 -0.73
C VAL A 141 13.58 17.85 -0.28
N GLU A 142 13.39 16.87 -1.15
CA GLU A 142 13.91 15.53 -0.96
C GLU A 142 15.33 15.43 -1.53
N PHE A 143 16.27 15.04 -0.68
CA PHE A 143 17.63 14.67 -1.05
C PHE A 143 17.80 13.17 -0.79
N GLU A 144 18.79 12.55 -1.44
CA GLU A 144 19.10 11.11 -1.31
C GLU A 144 19.12 10.64 0.16
N LYS A 145 19.79 11.41 1.03
CA LYS A 145 20.01 11.06 2.44
C LYS A 145 19.10 11.76 3.46
N ARG A 146 18.26 12.72 3.05
CA ARG A 146 17.39 13.48 3.99
C ARG A 146 16.27 14.22 3.29
N ILE A 147 15.22 14.54 4.05
CA ILE A 147 14.17 15.46 3.62
C ILE A 147 14.32 16.74 4.41
N VAL A 148 14.32 17.88 3.72
CA VAL A 148 14.44 19.20 4.35
C VAL A 148 13.13 19.95 4.16
N ARG A 149 12.51 20.35 5.28
CA ARG A 149 11.35 21.24 5.28
C ARG A 149 11.83 22.67 5.08
N THR A 150 11.22 23.38 4.14
CA THR A 150 11.55 24.79 3.92
C THR A 150 10.70 25.68 4.85
N PRO A 151 11.16 26.89 5.18
CA PRO A 151 10.36 27.83 5.97
C PRO A 151 9.20 28.45 5.17
N PHE A 152 9.21 28.29 3.84
CA PHE A 152 8.29 28.97 2.94
C PHE A 152 6.92 28.29 2.92
N PRO A 153 5.84 29.00 3.28
CA PRO A 153 4.49 28.48 3.10
C PRO A 153 4.12 28.45 1.61
N ARG A 154 3.11 27.63 1.28
CA ARG A 154 2.44 27.65 -0.01
C ARG A 154 0.95 27.47 0.15
N ALA A 155 0.19 28.08 -0.77
CA ALA A 155 -1.22 27.80 -0.89
C ALA A 155 -1.43 26.35 -1.37
N PHE A 156 -2.53 25.73 -0.92
CA PHE A 156 -2.97 24.47 -1.50
C PHE A 156 -3.56 24.71 -2.90
N MET A 157 -3.59 23.67 -3.73
CA MET A 157 -4.09 23.70 -5.10
C MET A 157 -5.49 24.33 -5.19
N ALA A 158 -5.67 25.32 -6.07
CA ALA A 158 -6.96 25.97 -6.29
C ALA A 158 -7.98 24.98 -6.88
N GLY A 159 -9.21 25.00 -6.34
CA GLY A 159 -10.31 24.11 -6.75
C GLY A 159 -10.16 22.66 -6.30
N VAL A 160 -9.15 22.33 -5.48
CA VAL A 160 -8.90 20.98 -4.99
C VAL A 160 -9.03 20.94 -3.47
N SER A 161 -9.67 19.90 -2.97
CA SER A 161 -9.72 19.58 -1.54
C SER A 161 -8.63 18.58 -1.18
N PRO A 162 -7.82 18.82 -0.13
CA PRO A 162 -6.79 17.87 0.28
C PRO A 162 -7.42 16.68 0.99
N TYR A 163 -6.99 15.48 0.62
CA TYR A 163 -7.34 14.24 1.28
C TYR A 163 -6.08 13.51 1.77
N ILE A 164 -6.26 12.72 2.83
CA ILE A 164 -5.19 11.98 3.49
C ILE A 164 -5.67 10.57 3.87
N GLY A 165 -4.74 9.64 3.98
CA GLY A 165 -4.97 8.26 4.39
C GLY A 165 -3.67 7.59 4.79
N ASN A 166 -3.40 6.45 4.16
CA ASN A 166 -2.09 5.81 4.20
C ASN A 166 -1.66 5.41 2.78
N GLN A 167 -0.47 4.85 2.64
CA GLN A 167 0.09 4.47 1.34
C GLN A 167 -0.63 3.28 0.66
N TRP A 168 -1.35 2.46 1.41
CA TRP A 168 -1.77 1.15 0.93
C TRP A 168 -3.10 1.19 0.20
N MET A 169 -3.17 0.51 -0.94
CA MET A 169 -4.34 0.55 -1.81
C MET A 169 -4.54 -0.73 -2.61
N ILE A 170 -5.78 -0.92 -3.06
CA ILE A 170 -6.16 -1.82 -4.14
C ILE A 170 -7.03 -1.02 -5.09
N VAL A 171 -6.54 -0.78 -6.31
CA VAL A 171 -7.17 0.17 -7.24
C VAL A 171 -7.39 -0.44 -8.61
N SER A 172 -8.32 0.09 -9.37
CA SER A 172 -8.62 -0.38 -10.71
C SER A 172 -7.52 -0.04 -11.70
N ARG A 173 -7.39 -0.86 -12.74
CA ARG A 173 -6.55 -0.54 -13.91
C ARG A 173 -6.90 0.83 -14.51
N ARG A 174 -8.18 1.17 -14.58
CA ARG A 174 -8.66 2.46 -15.09
C ARG A 174 -8.02 3.63 -14.33
N PHE A 175 -8.01 3.56 -13.00
CA PHE A 175 -7.36 4.60 -12.21
C PHE A 175 -5.85 4.65 -12.46
N CYS A 176 -5.18 3.50 -12.59
CA CYS A 176 -3.76 3.45 -12.96
C CYS A 176 -3.50 4.13 -14.32
N GLU A 177 -4.33 3.87 -15.33
CA GLU A 177 -4.20 4.50 -16.66
C GLU A 177 -4.34 6.03 -16.56
N PHE A 178 -5.35 6.50 -15.83
CA PHE A 178 -5.56 7.92 -15.60
C PHE A 178 -4.39 8.58 -14.87
N VAL A 179 -4.01 8.06 -13.70
CA VAL A 179 -2.99 8.71 -12.86
C VAL A 179 -1.60 8.68 -13.51
N CYS A 180 -1.31 7.67 -14.33
CA CYS A 180 -0.06 7.59 -15.06
C CYS A 180 -0.02 8.51 -16.29
N HIS A 181 -1.08 8.53 -17.11
CA HIS A 181 -1.00 9.07 -18.48
C HIS A 181 -1.86 10.32 -18.73
N ASP A 182 -2.86 10.60 -17.91
CA ASP A 182 -3.74 11.74 -18.16
C ASP A 182 -3.04 13.06 -17.82
N PRO A 183 -3.06 14.07 -18.72
CA PRO A 183 -2.50 15.40 -18.44
C PRO A 183 -3.09 16.08 -17.20
N GLU A 184 -4.34 15.79 -16.82
CA GLU A 184 -4.95 16.29 -15.59
C GLU A 184 -4.21 15.80 -14.34
N ALA A 185 -3.61 14.60 -14.36
CA ALA A 185 -2.84 14.09 -13.23
C ALA A 185 -1.54 14.89 -12.99
N GLU A 186 -1.01 15.57 -14.02
CA GLU A 186 0.30 16.27 -13.93
C GLU A 186 0.31 17.40 -12.92
N ARG A 187 -0.79 18.15 -12.76
CA ARG A 187 -0.86 19.21 -11.73
C ARG A 187 -0.75 18.66 -10.32
N TYR A 188 -1.25 17.45 -10.08
CA TYR A 188 -1.14 16.78 -8.78
C TYR A 188 0.29 16.28 -8.58
N LYS A 189 0.88 15.62 -9.58
CA LYS A 189 2.28 15.17 -9.53
C LYS A 189 3.21 16.35 -9.24
N ALA A 190 3.03 17.48 -9.94
CA ALA A 190 3.81 18.69 -9.74
C ALA A 190 3.69 19.24 -8.31
N PHE A 191 2.48 19.28 -7.74
CA PHE A 191 2.29 19.74 -6.35
C PHE A 191 2.92 18.78 -5.33
N TYR A 192 2.73 17.48 -5.52
CA TYR A 192 3.16 16.45 -4.56
C TYR A 192 4.67 16.20 -4.57
N ARG A 193 5.40 16.54 -5.65
CA ARG A 193 6.87 16.49 -5.71
C ARG A 193 7.59 17.15 -4.54
N ASN A 194 6.99 18.19 -3.96
CA ASN A 194 7.54 18.91 -2.82
C ASN A 194 6.63 18.84 -1.57
N THR A 195 5.97 17.70 -1.37
CA THR A 195 5.07 17.45 -0.23
C THR A 195 5.67 16.42 0.73
N PHE A 196 5.55 16.66 2.04
CA PHE A 196 6.02 15.71 3.04
C PHE A 196 5.02 14.56 3.22
N ILE A 197 5.51 13.31 3.20
CA ILE A 197 4.68 12.10 3.27
C ILE A 197 3.60 12.16 2.19
N ALA A 198 4.07 12.30 0.94
CA ALA A 198 3.21 12.48 -0.23
C ALA A 198 2.40 11.22 -0.53
N ASP A 199 2.94 10.05 -0.22
CA ASP A 199 2.32 8.73 -0.38
C ASP A 199 1.01 8.56 0.40
N GLU A 200 0.87 9.24 1.53
CA GLU A 200 -0.38 9.20 2.33
C GLU A 200 -1.43 10.25 1.90
N GLY A 201 -1.19 11.04 0.84
CA GLY A 201 -2.16 12.05 0.41
C GLY A 201 -2.31 12.26 -1.10
N PHE A 202 -1.33 11.85 -1.91
CA PHE A 202 -1.35 12.05 -3.36
C PHE A 202 -2.52 11.30 -4.00
N PHE A 203 -2.57 9.96 -3.86
CA PHE A 203 -3.59 9.13 -4.51
C PHE A 203 -5.00 9.46 -4.00
N GLN A 204 -5.16 9.69 -2.70
CA GLN A 204 -6.42 10.11 -2.09
C GLN A 204 -6.91 11.44 -2.69
N THR A 205 -6.01 12.42 -2.82
CA THR A 205 -6.37 13.74 -3.34
C THR A 205 -6.67 13.69 -4.82
N VAL A 206 -5.94 12.88 -5.61
CA VAL A 206 -6.27 12.67 -7.02
C VAL A 206 -7.67 12.07 -7.14
N MET A 207 -7.91 10.90 -6.51
CA MET A 207 -9.21 10.21 -6.61
C MET A 207 -10.37 11.11 -6.17
N MET A 208 -10.29 11.71 -5.00
CA MET A 208 -11.43 12.47 -4.46
C MET A 208 -11.72 13.79 -5.19
N ASN A 209 -10.89 14.19 -6.16
CA ASN A 209 -11.08 15.41 -6.95
C ASN A 209 -11.18 15.14 -8.46
N THR A 210 -11.21 13.88 -8.91
CA THR A 210 -11.37 13.51 -10.32
C THR A 210 -12.49 12.47 -10.47
N ALA A 211 -12.77 11.99 -11.69
CA ALA A 211 -13.86 11.04 -11.95
C ALA A 211 -13.40 9.73 -12.64
N GLU A 212 -12.11 9.61 -12.95
CA GLU A 212 -11.57 8.47 -13.71
C GLU A 212 -11.18 7.30 -12.79
N HIS A 213 -12.14 6.83 -12.00
CA HIS A 213 -12.01 5.71 -11.07
C HIS A 213 -13.39 5.12 -10.72
N GLY A 214 -13.38 4.04 -9.94
CA GLY A 214 -14.58 3.41 -9.38
C GLY A 214 -15.12 4.07 -8.10
N GLU A 215 -16.07 3.43 -7.43
CA GLU A 215 -16.53 3.82 -6.10
C GLU A 215 -15.37 3.74 -5.08
N VAL A 216 -15.05 4.85 -4.41
CA VAL A 216 -14.02 4.85 -3.37
C VAL A 216 -14.58 4.30 -2.07
N VAL A 217 -14.01 3.18 -1.62
CA VAL A 217 -14.24 2.58 -0.31
C VAL A 217 -13.10 2.99 0.60
N SER A 218 -13.41 3.67 1.71
CA SER A 218 -12.42 4.12 2.70
C SER A 218 -11.94 2.96 3.60
N ASP A 219 -11.37 1.94 2.97
CA ASP A 219 -10.76 0.76 3.57
C ASP A 219 -9.68 0.26 2.61
N ASP A 220 -8.47 0.03 3.11
CA ASP A 220 -7.34 -0.49 2.33
C ASP A 220 -7.24 -2.03 2.39
N LEU A 221 -8.17 -2.69 3.08
CA LEU A 221 -8.24 -4.14 3.29
C LEU A 221 -6.98 -4.71 3.94
N ARG A 222 -6.27 -3.88 4.71
CA ARG A 222 -5.07 -4.23 5.47
C ARG A 222 -5.31 -4.11 6.97
N MET A 223 -5.02 -5.20 7.66
CA MET A 223 -4.94 -5.19 9.11
C MET A 223 -3.59 -4.59 9.52
N ILE A 224 -3.65 -3.43 10.17
CA ILE A 224 -2.46 -2.70 10.65
C ILE A 224 -2.71 -2.26 12.07
N ASP A 225 -1.92 -2.79 13.00
CA ASP A 225 -1.93 -2.36 14.39
C ASP A 225 -0.98 -1.16 14.56
N TRP A 226 -1.56 0.01 14.81
CA TRP A 226 -0.84 1.27 14.95
C TRP A 226 -0.55 1.55 16.42
N VAL A 227 0.74 1.64 16.76
CA VAL A 227 1.20 1.96 18.12
C VAL A 227 1.93 3.31 18.15
N PRO A 228 1.88 4.04 19.27
CA PRO A 228 2.67 5.25 19.47
C PRO A 228 4.17 5.04 19.23
N ASP A 229 4.80 6.04 18.62
CA ASP A 229 6.23 6.14 18.34
C ASP A 229 6.72 7.54 18.71
N GLY A 230 6.78 7.79 20.02
CA GLY A 230 6.85 9.14 20.57
C GLY A 230 5.49 9.84 20.55
N ASP A 231 5.47 11.16 20.74
CA ASP A 231 4.24 11.88 21.10
C ASP A 231 3.27 12.09 19.92
N ILE A 232 3.77 12.12 18.69
CA ILE A 232 2.99 12.57 17.51
C ILE A 232 2.95 11.52 16.39
N LYS A 233 3.80 10.49 16.46
CA LYS A 233 3.95 9.52 15.37
C LYS A 233 3.33 8.20 15.78
N LEU A 234 2.67 7.57 14.82
CA LEU A 234 2.28 6.18 14.90
C LEU A 234 3.20 5.37 13.99
N ARG A 235 3.48 4.14 14.40
CA ARG A 235 4.14 3.15 13.55
C ARG A 235 3.37 1.84 13.58
N PRO A 236 3.42 1.05 12.51
CA PRO A 236 2.91 -0.31 12.55
C PRO A 236 3.72 -1.16 13.53
N ARG A 237 3.03 -1.78 14.49
CA ARG A 237 3.60 -2.80 15.38
C ARG A 237 3.97 -4.04 14.58
N THR A 238 5.03 -4.73 15.01
CA THR A 238 5.37 -6.05 14.49
C THR A 238 4.45 -7.09 15.13
N TYR A 239 3.72 -7.84 14.31
CA TYR A 239 2.92 -8.97 14.79
C TYR A 239 3.80 -10.14 15.22
N LEU A 240 3.35 -10.85 16.26
CA LEU A 240 3.98 -12.01 16.88
C LEU A 240 3.06 -13.23 16.76
N ALA A 241 3.57 -14.41 17.10
CA ALA A 241 2.77 -15.64 17.09
C ALA A 241 1.54 -15.57 18.00
N SER A 242 1.61 -14.77 19.07
CA SER A 242 0.47 -14.50 19.97
C SER A 242 -0.68 -13.75 19.29
N ASP A 243 -0.43 -13.02 18.21
CA ASP A 243 -1.45 -12.29 17.45
C ASP A 243 -2.16 -13.20 16.42
N ALA A 244 -1.69 -14.45 16.23
CA ALA A 244 -2.22 -15.36 15.22
C ALA A 244 -3.75 -15.58 15.29
N PRO A 245 -4.38 -15.75 16.47
CA PRO A 245 -5.84 -15.91 16.53
C PRO A 245 -6.60 -14.74 15.90
N GLU A 246 -6.12 -13.50 16.10
CA GLU A 246 -6.74 -12.29 15.54
C GLU A 246 -6.46 -12.18 14.04
N LEU A 247 -5.22 -12.41 13.61
CA LEU A 247 -4.81 -12.39 12.20
C LEU A 247 -5.60 -13.40 11.37
N LEU A 248 -5.77 -14.61 11.89
CA LEU A 248 -6.49 -15.70 11.22
C LEU A 248 -8.00 -15.46 11.15
N ALA A 249 -8.55 -14.72 12.12
CA ALA A 249 -9.98 -14.34 12.14
C ALA A 249 -10.29 -13.07 11.33
N SER A 250 -9.27 -12.29 10.98
CA SER A 250 -9.45 -10.99 10.33
C SER A 250 -10.12 -11.11 8.96
N PRO A 251 -11.06 -10.21 8.61
CA PRO A 251 -11.67 -10.14 7.29
C PRO A 251 -10.75 -9.49 6.24
N CYS A 252 -9.64 -8.87 6.67
CA CYS A 252 -8.69 -8.23 5.77
C CYS A 252 -8.04 -9.24 4.82
N LEU A 253 -7.60 -8.73 3.66
CA LEU A 253 -6.89 -9.54 2.66
C LEU A 253 -5.41 -9.67 3.01
N PHE A 254 -4.84 -8.63 3.63
CA PHE A 254 -3.42 -8.55 3.99
C PHE A 254 -3.26 -8.01 5.42
N ALA A 255 -2.06 -8.15 5.97
CA ALA A 255 -1.66 -7.51 7.23
C ALA A 255 -0.26 -6.90 7.14
N ARG A 256 0.00 -5.89 7.97
CA ARG A 256 1.35 -5.38 8.25
C ARG A 256 1.51 -4.94 9.72
N LYS A 257 2.71 -5.03 10.30
CA LYS A 257 3.96 -5.46 9.66
C LYS A 257 4.48 -6.75 10.27
N PHE A 258 5.22 -7.50 9.46
CA PHE A 258 5.94 -8.70 9.88
C PHE A 258 7.45 -8.49 9.80
N ASP A 259 8.18 -9.11 10.73
CA ASP A 259 9.63 -9.12 10.77
C ASP A 259 10.10 -10.49 11.27
N ALA A 260 10.57 -11.33 10.36
CA ALA A 260 11.02 -12.68 10.65
C ALA A 260 12.24 -12.75 11.59
N THR A 261 12.96 -11.63 11.77
CA THR A 261 14.05 -11.56 12.77
C THR A 261 13.52 -11.31 14.19
N VAL A 262 12.26 -10.89 14.31
CA VAL A 262 11.55 -10.70 15.60
C VAL A 262 10.75 -11.95 15.94
N ASP A 263 9.91 -12.41 15.01
CA ASP A 263 9.10 -13.62 15.18
C ASP A 263 8.75 -14.21 13.80
N ASP A 264 9.41 -15.32 13.43
CA ASP A 264 9.10 -16.05 12.20
C ASP A 264 7.95 -17.05 12.38
N ALA A 265 7.61 -17.42 13.62
CA ALA A 265 6.60 -18.42 13.91
C ALA A 265 5.20 -17.95 13.49
N VAL A 266 4.91 -16.65 13.62
CA VAL A 266 3.66 -16.05 13.10
C VAL A 266 3.50 -16.27 11.59
N LEU A 267 4.57 -16.13 10.82
CA LEU A 267 4.55 -16.38 9.37
C LEU A 267 4.33 -17.87 9.07
N GLY A 268 4.84 -18.76 9.93
CA GLY A 268 4.56 -20.21 9.91
C GLY A 268 3.08 -20.52 10.01
N LEU A 269 2.41 -19.93 11.01
CA LEU A 269 0.98 -20.12 11.26
C LEU A 269 0.12 -19.61 10.09
N LEU A 270 0.49 -18.47 9.50
CA LEU A 270 -0.19 -17.94 8.31
C LEU A 270 0.01 -18.85 7.09
N ASP A 271 1.21 -19.37 6.86
CA ASP A 271 1.46 -20.29 5.76
C ASP A 271 0.66 -21.59 5.87
N GLU A 272 0.56 -22.16 7.07
CA GLU A 272 -0.22 -23.36 7.32
C GLU A 272 -1.70 -23.14 7.01
N ARG A 273 -2.24 -21.99 7.43
CA ARG A 273 -3.62 -21.59 7.11
C ARG A 273 -3.83 -21.50 5.59
N LEU A 274 -2.97 -20.79 4.88
CA LEU A 274 -3.08 -20.56 3.43
C LEU A 274 -3.00 -21.88 2.65
N ARG A 275 -2.08 -22.78 3.01
CA ARG A 275 -1.99 -24.12 2.39
C ARG A 275 -3.22 -25.00 2.67
N ALA A 276 -3.86 -24.85 3.82
CA ALA A 276 -5.06 -25.60 4.15
C ALA A 276 -6.27 -25.15 3.33
N ASP A 277 -6.36 -23.85 3.00
CA ASP A 277 -7.40 -23.31 2.12
C ASP A 277 -7.25 -23.82 0.69
N GLU A 278 -6.03 -23.83 0.13
CA GLU A 278 -5.77 -24.34 -1.23
C GLU A 278 -6.13 -25.83 -1.41
N ARG A 279 -6.03 -26.63 -0.35
CA ARG A 279 -6.35 -28.07 -0.37
C ARG A 279 -7.83 -28.38 -0.20
N SER A 280 -8.65 -27.41 0.19
CA SER A 280 -10.07 -27.60 0.44
C SER A 280 -10.88 -27.09 -0.76
N PRO A 281 -11.47 -27.97 -1.61
CA PRO A 281 -12.31 -27.51 -2.71
C PRO A 281 -13.50 -26.73 -2.15
N SER A 282 -13.60 -25.46 -2.48
CA SER A 282 -14.55 -24.52 -1.89
C SER A 282 -16.01 -24.93 -2.15
N PRO A 283 -16.81 -25.33 -1.14
CA PRO A 283 -18.26 -25.30 -1.29
C PRO A 283 -18.70 -23.83 -1.22
N ALA A 284 -19.60 -23.41 -2.11
CA ALA A 284 -20.13 -22.04 -2.17
C ALA A 284 -20.56 -21.53 -0.78
N ARG A 285 -19.66 -20.82 -0.09
CA ARG A 285 -19.95 -20.24 1.23
C ARG A 285 -20.57 -18.87 1.06
N ARG A 286 -21.68 -18.68 1.77
CA ARG A 286 -22.45 -17.42 1.84
C ARG A 286 -21.52 -16.26 2.25
N PRO A 287 -21.76 -15.04 1.73
CA PRO A 287 -20.91 -13.90 2.01
C PRO A 287 -20.88 -13.60 3.51
N SER A 288 -19.68 -13.42 4.06
CA SER A 288 -19.50 -12.73 5.32
C SER A 288 -19.96 -11.28 5.14
N PRO A 289 -20.75 -10.72 6.09
CA PRO A 289 -21.15 -9.32 6.01
C PRO A 289 -19.89 -8.43 6.05
N VAL A 290 -19.84 -7.44 5.16
CA VAL A 290 -18.86 -6.35 5.24
C VAL A 290 -19.11 -5.63 6.56
N PRO A 291 -18.13 -5.56 7.49
CA PRO A 291 -18.29 -4.70 8.65
C PRO A 291 -18.26 -3.26 8.18
N VAL A 292 -19.37 -2.55 8.33
CA VAL A 292 -19.32 -1.08 8.45
C VAL A 292 -18.63 -0.84 9.79
N HIS A 293 -17.32 -0.57 9.77
CA HIS A 293 -16.67 -0.05 10.96
C HIS A 293 -17.27 1.31 11.26
N VAL A 294 -18.16 1.32 12.25
CA VAL A 294 -18.59 2.53 12.94
C VAL A 294 -17.30 3.16 13.48
N SER A 295 -16.97 4.33 12.94
CA SER A 295 -15.99 5.23 13.52
C SER A 295 -16.23 5.31 15.02
N VAL A 296 -15.31 4.76 15.81
CA VAL A 296 -15.31 5.01 17.25
C VAL A 296 -15.20 6.53 17.37
N PRO A 297 -16.15 7.22 18.02
CA PRO A 297 -16.00 8.64 18.28
C PRO A 297 -14.72 8.81 19.08
N VAL A 298 -13.80 9.64 18.59
CA VAL A 298 -12.70 10.14 19.41
C VAL A 298 -13.38 10.87 20.56
N SER A 299 -13.47 10.22 21.72
CA SER A 299 -13.98 10.87 22.91
C SER A 299 -13.04 12.03 23.23
N GLN A 300 -13.63 13.21 23.38
CA GLN A 300 -12.95 14.36 23.94
C GLN A 300 -12.49 14.01 25.36
N ALA A 301 -11.20 13.79 25.53
CA ALA A 301 -10.51 13.93 26.81
C ALA A 301 -9.01 14.15 26.58
N ALA A 302 -8.63 15.43 26.68
CA ALA A 302 -7.35 15.99 27.11
C ALA A 302 -6.04 15.20 26.81
N PHE A 303 -5.10 15.83 26.10
CA PHE A 303 -3.90 16.35 26.75
C PHE A 303 -3.31 17.51 25.95
N LEU A 304 -2.84 18.50 26.71
CA LEU A 304 -2.40 19.83 26.32
C LEU A 304 -0.97 19.85 25.77
N ALA A 305 -0.70 20.94 25.04
CA ALA A 305 0.56 21.68 24.93
C ALA A 305 1.51 21.39 23.76
N SER A 306 1.49 22.36 22.83
CA SER A 306 2.59 22.99 22.08
C SER A 306 3.23 22.23 20.91
#